data_AF-A0A9E6VUU1-F1
#
_entry.id   AF-A0A9E6VUU1-F1
#
_cell.length_a   1.000
_cell.length_b   1.000
_cell.length_c   1.000
_cell.angle_alpha   90.00
_cell.angle_beta   90.00
_cell.angle_gamma   90.00
#
_symmetry.space_group_name_H-M   'P 1'
#
loop_
_entity.id
_entity.type
_entity.pdbx_description
1 polymer ?
#
loop_
_entity_poly.entity_id
_entity_poly.type
_entity_poly.pdbx_seq_one_letter_code
_entity_poly.pdbx_strand_id
1 'polypeptide(L)'
;MKTLQPLIRHLGKNEIRLLRSYIAAKCTDSPNDKRLSLLECILKSKNNDHNTIALLAGYKSAQDKAFVALKLRLKEDVLDMLLLQEGGQAFETAFAQAAFDCRKMLIQGELLQARGIYGAASDLLEKALHLAKRYELHGEFLAIADVLRNHAAVTGDLETFGGLNELMDEVQAKHNRVLRAKQMHYEIVLPGLMNAETIRGYKIKGNGLLSKLENHGKRESSSRIAFYHHLSALNFYSNLHEFPEALRFGQKLLKQVTDDPLMRSDANQAGVNMELAGVCLNTGDYEQAVKHAGAAVELFKPDMVNQMQALIILFFAHFRNGDADSAQRVIAKAYGHKQALAEPLLAARLHLMEAALLYSKKLLRDCARKLRLAQPLVKNSDVWFPGVFLIQSLNDLDMESYSLISARLSAFRKQAAKSGIAGNRNHTRLNSIVQFMSSVTKFKDIKHTLRKEKQEISLLRQASGDYYWNPAGYELIRFDDWIQSKAS
;
A
#
# COMPACT_ATOMS: atom_id res chain seq x y z
N MET A 1 22.02 20.17 -3.69
CA MET A 1 20.58 20.02 -3.35
C MET A 1 19.75 19.91 -4.62
N LYS A 2 19.18 18.74 -4.92
CA LYS A 2 18.43 18.43 -6.16
C LYS A 2 16.90 18.72 -6.07
N THR A 3 16.43 19.36 -5.00
CA THR A 3 15.06 19.19 -4.49
C THR A 3 14.08 20.34 -4.71
N LEU A 4 14.48 21.46 -5.30
CA LEU A 4 13.59 22.63 -5.48
C LEU A 4 12.62 22.47 -6.66
N GLN A 5 13.07 21.94 -7.81
CA GLN A 5 12.22 21.77 -8.97
C GLN A 5 11.02 20.83 -8.70
N PRO A 6 11.20 19.65 -8.07
CA PRO A 6 10.05 18.79 -7.74
C PRO A 6 9.06 19.51 -6.82
N LEU A 7 9.55 20.24 -5.81
CA LEU A 7 8.68 20.95 -4.86
C LEU A 7 7.77 21.95 -5.58
N ILE A 8 8.35 22.86 -6.39
CA ILE A 8 7.59 23.89 -7.11
C ILE A 8 6.63 23.27 -8.14
N ARG A 9 7.02 22.17 -8.80
CA ARG A 9 6.20 21.54 -9.84
C ARG A 9 4.97 20.80 -9.30
N HIS A 10 4.97 20.43 -8.02
CA HIS A 10 3.80 19.82 -7.38
C HIS A 10 2.85 20.87 -6.79
N LEU A 11 3.21 22.16 -6.82
CA LEU A 11 2.32 23.22 -6.38
C LEU A 11 1.15 23.39 -7.37
N GLY A 12 -0.06 23.43 -6.84
CA GLY A 12 -1.28 23.80 -7.54
C GLY A 12 -1.28 25.26 -7.99
N LYS A 13 -2.18 25.60 -8.91
CA LYS A 13 -2.28 26.96 -9.49
C LYS A 13 -2.50 28.04 -8.43
N ASN A 14 -3.33 27.76 -7.42
CA ASN A 14 -3.61 28.70 -6.33
C ASN A 14 -2.39 28.91 -5.44
N GLU A 15 -1.64 27.85 -5.15
CA GLU A 15 -0.43 27.89 -4.34
C GLU A 15 0.69 28.66 -5.05
N ILE A 16 0.85 28.47 -6.37
CA ILE A 16 1.77 29.27 -7.19
C ILE A 16 1.38 30.75 -7.15
N ARG A 17 0.08 31.07 -7.25
CA ARG A 17 -0.40 32.46 -7.15
C ARG A 17 -0.09 33.06 -5.78
N LEU A 18 -0.35 32.32 -4.70
CA LEU A 18 -0.05 32.75 -3.33
C LEU A 18 1.45 32.96 -3.12
N LEU A 19 2.30 32.05 -3.63
CA LEU A 19 3.75 32.18 -3.57
C LEU A 19 4.26 33.44 -4.27
N ARG A 20 3.71 33.76 -5.46
CA ARG A 20 4.06 35.00 -6.16
C ARG A 20 3.73 36.23 -5.32
N SER A 21 2.53 36.27 -4.74
CA SER A 21 2.12 37.37 -3.87
C SER A 21 2.96 37.46 -2.60
N TYR A 22 3.30 36.32 -1.99
CA TYR A 22 4.13 36.24 -0.80
C TYR A 22 5.54 36.77 -1.04
N ILE A 23 6.18 36.35 -2.14
CA ILE A 23 7.51 36.85 -2.53
C ILE A 23 7.44 38.35 -2.83
N ALA A 24 6.43 38.80 -3.57
CA ALA A 24 6.25 40.21 -3.90
C ALA A 24 6.06 41.09 -2.65
N ALA A 25 5.27 40.64 -1.67
CA ALA A 25 5.04 41.36 -0.42
C ALA A 25 6.30 41.51 0.45
N LYS A 26 7.26 40.57 0.34
CA LYS A 26 8.57 40.67 1.02
C LYS A 26 9.55 41.64 0.34
N CYS A 27 9.24 42.15 -0.85
CA CYS A 27 10.12 43.04 -1.60
C CYS A 27 9.57 44.47 -1.61
N THR A 28 10.10 45.32 -0.73
CA THR A 28 9.72 46.73 -0.66
C THR A 28 10.35 47.59 -1.76
N ASP A 29 11.50 47.21 -2.34
CA ASP A 29 12.33 48.17 -3.09
C ASP A 29 12.92 47.69 -4.45
N SER A 30 12.49 46.53 -5.00
CA SER A 30 13.00 46.11 -6.32
C SER A 30 11.95 45.46 -7.22
N PRO A 31 11.68 46.02 -8.42
CA PRO A 31 10.80 45.41 -9.42
C PRO A 31 11.37 44.12 -10.04
N ASN A 32 12.61 43.72 -9.69
CA ASN A 32 13.30 42.54 -10.22
C ASN A 32 13.78 41.60 -9.10
N ASP A 33 12.87 41.05 -8.29
CA ASP A 33 13.24 40.01 -7.34
C ASP A 33 13.71 38.74 -8.08
N LYS A 34 15.01 38.45 -7.94
CA LYS A 34 15.65 37.25 -8.49
C LYS A 34 14.96 35.95 -8.06
N ARG A 35 14.26 35.91 -6.92
CA ARG A 35 13.48 34.76 -6.47
C ARG A 35 12.26 34.53 -7.36
N LEU A 36 11.54 35.58 -7.70
CA LEU A 36 10.41 35.52 -8.63
C LEU A 36 10.90 35.12 -10.03
N SER A 37 12.03 35.68 -10.48
CA SER A 37 12.64 35.27 -11.75
C SER A 37 13.02 33.77 -11.76
N LEU A 38 13.59 33.27 -10.66
CA LEU A 38 13.92 31.85 -10.51
C LEU A 38 12.68 30.96 -10.51
N LEU A 39 11.62 31.36 -9.80
CA LEU A 39 10.34 30.66 -9.80
C LEU A 39 9.78 30.53 -11.22
N GLU A 40 9.73 31.63 -11.97
CA GLU A 40 9.25 31.63 -13.36
C GLU A 40 10.13 30.78 -14.28
N CYS A 41 11.45 30.81 -14.08
CA CYS A 41 12.36 29.93 -14.80
C CYS A 41 12.00 28.45 -14.56
N ILE A 42 11.79 28.04 -13.31
CA ILE A 42 11.46 26.65 -12.94
C ILE A 42 10.09 26.23 -13.51
N LEU A 43 9.09 27.12 -13.48
CA LEU A 43 7.76 26.85 -14.00
C LEU A 43 7.75 26.71 -15.54
N LYS A 44 8.52 27.53 -16.26
CA LYS A 44 8.60 27.50 -17.73
C LYS A 44 9.44 26.33 -18.24
N SER A 45 10.47 25.93 -17.50
CA SER A 45 11.41 24.89 -17.92
C SER A 45 11.03 23.50 -17.41
N LYS A 46 10.06 22.85 -18.07
CA LYS A 46 9.54 21.54 -17.64
C LYS A 46 10.59 20.41 -17.58
N ASN A 47 11.74 20.52 -18.28
CA ASN A 47 12.77 19.47 -18.33
C ASN A 47 14.22 19.98 -18.30
N ASN A 48 14.48 21.23 -17.89
CA ASN A 48 15.85 21.76 -17.92
C ASN A 48 16.67 21.24 -16.73
N ASP A 49 17.93 20.92 -16.99
CA ASP A 49 18.88 20.58 -15.95
C ASP A 49 19.21 21.81 -15.07
N HIS A 50 19.85 21.58 -13.92
CA HIS A 50 20.12 22.67 -12.97
C HIS A 50 21.07 23.73 -13.53
N ASN A 51 21.98 23.37 -14.43
CA ASN A 51 22.90 24.33 -15.04
C ASN A 51 22.17 25.25 -16.00
N THR A 52 21.24 24.72 -16.80
CA THR A 52 20.40 25.51 -17.69
C THR A 52 19.51 26.47 -16.91
N ILE A 53 18.93 26.05 -15.79
CA ILE A 53 18.16 26.98 -14.93
C ILE A 53 19.06 28.06 -14.33
N ALA A 54 20.28 27.72 -13.92
CA ALA A 54 21.22 28.71 -13.38
C ALA A 54 21.56 29.77 -14.44
N LEU A 55 21.85 29.35 -15.67
CA LEU A 55 22.14 30.24 -16.79
C LEU A 55 20.94 31.13 -17.15
N LEU A 56 19.73 30.57 -17.21
CA LEU A 56 18.50 31.32 -17.46
C LEU A 56 18.20 32.36 -16.36
N ALA A 57 18.59 32.06 -15.12
CA ALA A 57 18.48 33.00 -13.99
C ALA A 57 19.63 34.03 -13.95
N GLY A 58 20.60 33.96 -14.86
CA GLY A 58 21.72 34.89 -14.99
C GLY A 58 22.98 34.52 -14.18
N TYR A 59 23.18 33.24 -13.85
CA TYR A 59 24.32 32.75 -13.07
C TYR A 59 25.24 31.84 -13.90
N LYS A 60 26.52 31.75 -13.50
CA LYS A 60 27.55 31.02 -14.26
C LYS A 60 27.34 29.51 -14.29
N SER A 61 26.85 28.93 -13.18
CA SER A 61 26.60 27.49 -13.08
C SER A 61 25.67 27.16 -11.92
N ALA A 62 25.20 25.91 -11.85
CA ALA A 62 24.38 25.44 -10.73
C ALA A 62 25.12 25.43 -9.38
N GLN A 63 26.45 25.50 -9.39
CA GLN A 63 27.33 25.54 -8.21
C GLN A 63 27.71 26.95 -7.78
N ASP A 64 27.29 27.98 -8.52
CA ASP A 64 27.50 29.37 -8.13
C ASP A 64 26.90 29.62 -6.72
N LYS A 65 27.71 30.15 -5.80
CA LYS A 65 27.31 30.36 -4.40
C LYS A 65 26.07 31.24 -4.28
N ALA A 66 25.97 32.28 -5.11
CA ALA A 66 24.83 33.19 -5.10
C ALA A 66 23.56 32.50 -5.62
N PHE A 67 23.69 31.64 -6.63
CA PHE A 67 22.58 30.82 -7.11
C PHE A 67 22.12 29.78 -6.08
N VAL A 68 23.05 29.15 -5.37
CA VAL A 68 22.74 28.20 -4.29
C VAL A 68 21.97 28.90 -3.16
N ALA A 69 22.42 30.08 -2.73
CA ALA A 69 21.72 30.89 -1.73
C ALA A 69 20.33 31.36 -2.22
N LEU A 70 20.19 31.72 -3.50
CA LEU A 70 18.90 32.08 -4.08
C LEU A 70 17.91 30.90 -4.06
N LYS A 71 18.36 29.70 -4.43
CA LYS A 71 17.54 28.48 -4.36
C LYS A 71 17.10 28.18 -2.93
N LEU A 72 17.97 28.38 -1.94
CA LEU A 72 17.65 28.15 -0.54
C LEU A 72 16.55 29.10 -0.07
N ARG A 73 16.70 30.40 -0.33
CA ARG A 73 15.68 31.40 0.01
C ARG A 73 14.34 31.14 -0.67
N LEU A 74 14.35 30.81 -1.97
CA LEU A 74 13.10 30.45 -2.66
C LEU A 74 12.47 29.18 -2.07
N LYS A 75 13.28 28.19 -1.67
CA LYS A 75 12.77 27.00 -0.98
C LYS A 75 12.11 27.37 0.35
N GLU A 76 12.74 28.24 1.15
CA GLU A 76 12.19 28.74 2.41
C GLU A 76 10.86 29.49 2.17
N ASP A 77 10.81 30.38 1.18
CA ASP A 77 9.58 31.10 0.83
C ASP A 77 8.45 30.16 0.40
N VAL A 78 8.76 29.07 -0.31
CA VAL A 78 7.78 28.03 -0.64
C VAL A 78 7.27 27.36 0.63
N LEU A 79 8.15 26.97 1.55
CA LEU A 79 7.76 26.28 2.79
C LEU A 79 6.93 27.19 3.71
N ASP A 80 7.32 28.46 3.85
CA ASP A 80 6.55 29.44 4.62
C ASP A 80 5.15 29.62 4.05
N MET A 81 5.04 29.75 2.73
CA MET A 81 3.77 29.96 2.04
C MET A 81 2.81 28.78 2.24
N LEU A 82 3.32 27.55 2.28
CA LEU A 82 2.48 26.37 2.55
C LEU A 82 1.79 26.44 3.92
N LEU A 83 2.37 27.13 4.91
CA LEU A 83 1.73 27.34 6.22
C LEU A 83 0.61 28.41 6.18
N LEU A 84 0.65 29.30 5.18
CA LEU A 84 -0.31 30.39 5.01
C LEU A 84 -1.61 29.95 4.32
N GLN A 85 -1.66 28.72 3.78
CA GLN A 85 -2.83 28.25 3.06
C GLN A 85 -4.06 28.14 3.96
N GLU A 86 -5.21 28.47 3.38
CA GLU A 86 -6.50 28.14 3.95
C GLU A 86 -6.77 26.65 3.70
N GLY A 87 -7.13 25.93 4.75
CA GLY A 87 -7.18 24.48 4.76
C GLY A 87 -8.00 23.84 3.64
N GLY A 88 -9.12 24.43 3.27
CA GLY A 88 -10.24 23.76 2.60
C GLY A 88 -9.99 23.08 1.24
N GLN A 89 -8.82 23.17 0.62
CA GLN A 89 -8.50 22.48 -0.64
C GLN A 89 -7.21 21.64 -0.62
N ALA A 90 -6.39 21.72 0.44
CA ALA A 90 -5.09 21.05 0.47
C ALA A 90 -5.16 19.59 0.95
N PHE A 91 -6.24 19.21 1.64
CA PHE A 91 -6.37 17.92 2.30
C PHE A 91 -7.55 17.12 1.77
N GLU A 92 -7.32 15.83 1.51
CA GLU A 92 -8.35 14.91 0.98
C GLU A 92 -9.37 14.48 2.04
N THR A 93 -9.05 14.60 3.33
CA THR A 93 -9.89 14.11 4.41
C THR A 93 -10.12 15.19 5.46
N ALA A 94 -11.32 15.20 6.03
CA ALA A 94 -11.67 16.11 7.12
C ALA A 94 -10.79 15.90 8.37
N PHE A 95 -10.35 14.66 8.60
CA PHE A 95 -9.38 14.36 9.66
C PHE A 95 -8.01 15.00 9.42
N ALA A 96 -7.45 14.88 8.22
CA ALA A 96 -6.15 15.48 7.89
C ALA A 96 -6.24 17.01 7.92
N GLN A 97 -7.35 17.56 7.45
CA GLN A 97 -7.67 18.98 7.57
C GLN A 97 -7.67 19.43 9.03
N ALA A 98 -8.45 18.75 9.87
CA ALA A 98 -8.55 19.07 11.29
C ALA A 98 -7.19 18.99 12.00
N ALA A 99 -6.35 18.00 11.67
CA ALA A 99 -5.01 17.86 12.24
C ALA A 99 -4.11 19.05 11.86
N PHE A 100 -4.16 19.48 10.59
CA PHE A 100 -3.42 20.66 10.14
C PHE A 100 -3.91 21.94 10.83
N ASP A 101 -5.23 22.15 10.87
CA ASP A 101 -5.83 23.33 11.48
C ASP A 101 -5.55 23.42 12.98
N CYS A 102 -5.63 22.30 13.72
CA CYS A 102 -5.27 22.25 15.13
C CYS A 102 -3.81 22.69 15.35
N ARG A 103 -2.87 22.16 14.56
CA ARG A 103 -1.44 22.52 14.69
C ARG A 103 -1.19 23.97 14.30
N LYS A 104 -1.87 24.47 13.28
CA LYS A 104 -1.79 25.88 12.86
C LYS A 104 -2.31 26.80 13.96
N MET A 105 -3.47 26.51 14.54
CA MET A 105 -4.06 27.27 15.64
C MET A 105 -3.20 27.21 16.90
N LEU A 106 -2.58 26.07 17.21
CA LEU A 106 -1.61 25.95 18.31
C LEU A 106 -0.45 26.93 18.15
N ILE A 107 0.24 26.90 17.00
CA ILE A 107 1.37 27.79 16.72
C ILE A 107 0.93 29.27 16.78
N GLN A 108 -0.23 29.60 16.20
CA GLN A 108 -0.76 30.96 16.23
C GLN A 108 -1.11 31.41 17.65
N GLY A 109 -1.68 30.53 18.47
CA GLY A 109 -1.98 30.79 19.88
C GLY A 109 -0.72 31.06 20.71
N GLU A 110 0.30 30.23 20.57
CA GLU A 110 1.61 30.43 21.23
C GLU A 110 2.24 31.78 20.84
N LEU A 111 2.20 32.14 19.55
CA LEU A 111 2.70 33.44 19.08
C LEU A 111 1.92 34.63 19.66
N LEU A 112 0.59 34.50 19.81
CA LEU A 112 -0.24 35.54 20.42
C LEU A 112 0.05 35.67 21.93
N GLN A 113 0.20 34.55 22.64
CA GLN A 113 0.59 34.57 24.06
C GLN A 113 1.98 35.20 24.26
N ALA A 114 2.95 34.86 23.41
CA ALA A 114 4.30 35.45 23.45
C ALA A 114 4.29 36.98 23.22
N ARG A 115 3.25 37.50 22.56
CA ARG A 115 3.04 38.93 22.33
C ARG A 115 2.17 39.60 23.40
N GLY A 116 1.74 38.86 24.43
CA GLY A 116 0.86 39.37 25.49
C GLY A 116 -0.61 39.49 25.09
N ILE A 117 -1.03 38.93 23.94
CA ILE A 117 -2.41 39.00 23.43
C ILE A 117 -3.18 37.76 23.90
N TYR A 118 -3.38 37.64 25.22
CA TYR A 118 -3.86 36.40 25.84
C TYR A 118 -5.30 36.01 25.49
N GLY A 119 -6.26 36.95 25.51
CA GLY A 119 -7.66 36.63 25.24
C GLY A 119 -7.88 36.02 23.85
N ALA A 120 -7.32 36.66 22.81
CA ALA A 120 -7.40 36.13 21.45
C ALA A 120 -6.63 34.80 21.29
N ALA A 121 -5.57 34.59 22.06
CA ALA A 121 -4.86 33.31 22.07
C ALA A 121 -5.72 32.20 22.67
N SER A 122 -6.34 32.45 23.83
CA SER A 122 -7.22 31.49 24.50
C SER A 122 -8.42 31.11 23.63
N ASP A 123 -9.10 32.09 23.04
CA ASP A 123 -10.23 31.85 22.11
C ASP A 123 -9.83 30.94 20.93
N LEU A 124 -8.61 31.12 20.41
CA LEU A 124 -8.10 30.33 19.29
C LEU A 124 -7.73 28.91 19.72
N LEU A 125 -7.08 28.76 20.87
CA LEU A 125 -6.67 27.47 21.43
C LEU A 125 -7.88 26.64 21.87
N GLU A 126 -8.92 27.25 22.43
CA GLU A 126 -10.17 26.56 22.78
C GLU A 126 -10.90 26.02 21.55
N LYS A 127 -10.95 26.81 20.46
CA LYS A 127 -11.44 26.32 19.16
C LYS A 127 -10.65 25.12 18.68
N ALA A 128 -9.32 25.15 18.84
CA ALA A 128 -8.45 24.04 18.48
C ALA A 128 -8.69 22.81 19.37
N LEU A 129 -8.93 22.96 20.68
CA LEU A 129 -9.30 21.86 21.58
C LEU A 129 -10.61 21.19 21.15
N HIS A 130 -11.64 21.98 20.83
CA HIS A 130 -12.91 21.44 20.35
C HIS A 130 -12.74 20.64 19.06
N LEU A 131 -11.94 21.15 18.13
CA LEU A 131 -11.62 20.46 16.88
C LEU A 131 -10.83 19.17 17.15
N ALA A 132 -9.82 19.22 18.02
CA ALA A 132 -9.01 18.06 18.38
C ALA A 132 -9.83 16.96 19.05
N LYS A 133 -10.75 17.33 19.96
CA LYS A 133 -11.67 16.39 20.61
C LYS A 133 -12.61 15.73 19.61
N ARG A 134 -13.20 16.49 18.69
CA ARG A 134 -14.13 15.99 17.67
C ARG A 134 -13.50 14.92 16.76
N TYR A 135 -12.22 15.06 16.43
CA TYR A 135 -11.51 14.17 15.50
C TYR A 135 -10.57 13.17 16.20
N GLU A 136 -10.67 12.97 17.52
CA GLU A 136 -9.77 12.09 18.29
C GLU A 136 -8.27 12.38 18.06
N LEU A 137 -7.92 13.66 17.92
CA LEU A 137 -6.54 14.15 17.77
C LEU A 137 -5.90 14.33 19.15
N HIS A 138 -5.73 13.22 19.88
CA HIS A 138 -5.32 13.25 21.28
C HIS A 138 -3.94 13.91 21.49
N GLY A 139 -2.99 13.74 20.58
CA GLY A 139 -1.67 14.35 20.71
C GLY A 139 -1.72 15.87 20.59
N GLU A 140 -2.45 16.37 19.59
CA GLU A 140 -2.71 17.80 19.41
C GLU A 140 -3.50 18.36 20.59
N PHE A 141 -4.52 17.65 21.08
CA PHE A 141 -5.29 18.04 22.25
C PHE A 141 -4.38 18.29 23.46
N LEU A 142 -3.51 17.34 23.79
CA LEU A 142 -2.61 17.44 24.94
C LEU A 142 -1.66 18.64 24.82
N ALA A 143 -1.11 18.88 23.63
CA ALA A 143 -0.23 20.02 23.39
C ALA A 143 -0.97 21.37 23.57
N ILE A 144 -2.19 21.47 23.03
CA ILE A 144 -3.01 22.69 23.16
C ILE A 144 -3.44 22.91 24.62
N ALA A 145 -3.86 21.85 25.31
CA ALA A 145 -4.28 21.91 26.70
C ALA A 145 -3.13 22.33 27.62
N ASP A 146 -1.90 21.88 27.34
CA ASP A 146 -0.70 22.29 28.09
C ASP A 146 -0.47 23.81 28.03
N VAL A 147 -0.59 24.40 26.83
CA VAL A 147 -0.44 25.85 26.62
C VAL A 147 -1.52 26.65 27.38
N LEU A 148 -2.77 26.22 27.31
CA LEU A 148 -3.87 26.85 28.05
C LEU A 148 -3.69 26.69 29.57
N ARG A 149 -3.28 25.51 30.03
CA ARG A 149 -3.04 25.22 31.44
C ARG A 149 -1.91 26.09 32.00
N ASN A 150 -0.80 26.22 31.27
CA ASN A 150 0.32 27.06 31.70
C ASN A 150 -0.10 28.53 31.81
N HIS A 151 -0.97 29.01 30.92
CA HIS A 151 -1.54 30.34 31.02
C HIS A 151 -2.45 30.51 32.24
N ALA A 152 -3.33 29.53 32.53
CA ALA A 152 -4.17 29.53 33.73
C ALA A 152 -3.32 29.57 35.02
N ALA A 153 -2.22 28.81 35.07
CA ALA A 153 -1.28 28.85 36.19
C ALA A 153 -0.67 30.25 36.40
N VAL A 154 -0.23 30.90 35.32
CA VAL A 154 0.38 32.24 35.39
C VAL A 154 -0.63 33.32 35.81
N THR A 155 -1.90 33.17 35.43
CA THR A 155 -2.97 34.12 35.76
C THR A 155 -3.63 33.85 37.11
N GLY A 156 -3.31 32.72 37.76
CA GLY A 156 -3.89 32.33 39.04
C GLY A 156 -5.28 31.70 38.94
N ASP A 157 -5.72 31.33 37.74
CA ASP A 157 -6.98 30.62 37.52
C ASP A 157 -6.82 29.12 37.84
N LEU A 158 -6.92 28.80 39.13
CA LEU A 158 -6.73 27.44 39.65
C LEU A 158 -7.84 26.47 39.22
N GLU A 159 -9.05 26.96 38.94
CA GLU A 159 -10.18 26.13 38.50
C GLU A 159 -9.93 25.61 37.09
N THR A 160 -9.61 26.51 36.16
CA THR A 160 -9.25 26.12 34.78
C THR A 160 -8.01 25.24 34.75
N PHE A 161 -7.00 25.56 35.59
CA PHE A 161 -5.80 24.73 35.71
C PHE A 161 -6.12 23.30 36.16
N GLY A 162 -6.95 23.14 37.20
CA GLY A 162 -7.38 21.84 37.71
C GLY A 162 -8.18 21.05 36.68
N GLY A 163 -9.19 21.67 36.07
CA GLY A 163 -10.03 21.03 35.06
C GLY A 163 -9.26 20.58 33.82
N LEU A 164 -8.26 21.35 33.38
CA LEU A 164 -7.38 20.94 32.28
C LEU A 164 -6.50 19.76 32.64
N ASN A 165 -5.98 19.66 33.87
CA ASN A 165 -5.18 18.50 34.29
C ASN A 165 -6.00 17.20 34.26
N GLU A 166 -7.20 17.21 34.85
CA GLU A 166 -8.08 16.03 34.84
C GLU A 166 -8.42 15.58 33.42
N LEU A 167 -8.72 16.54 32.54
CA LEU A 167 -9.04 16.26 31.15
C LEU A 167 -7.82 15.76 30.37
N MET A 168 -6.62 16.30 30.62
CA MET A 168 -5.38 15.82 30.03
C MET A 168 -5.06 14.38 30.45
N ASP A 169 -5.25 14.02 31.72
CA ASP A 169 -5.06 12.66 32.21
C ASP A 169 -6.02 11.67 31.52
N GLU A 170 -7.30 12.05 31.40
CA GLU A 170 -8.29 11.27 30.66
C GLU A 170 -7.83 11.04 29.21
N VAL A 171 -7.51 12.12 28.49
CA VAL A 171 -7.12 12.07 27.07
C VAL A 171 -5.81 11.32 26.86
N GLN A 172 -4.84 11.46 27.75
CA GLN A 172 -3.58 10.70 27.70
C GLN A 172 -3.83 9.20 27.82
N ALA A 173 -4.73 8.78 28.71
CA ALA A 173 -5.12 7.38 28.83
C ALA A 173 -5.78 6.86 27.55
N LYS A 174 -6.65 7.66 26.90
CA LYS A 174 -7.24 7.32 25.58
C LYS A 174 -6.18 7.21 24.50
N HIS A 175 -5.24 8.16 24.44
CA HIS A 175 -4.14 8.18 23.48
C HIS A 175 -3.29 6.91 23.57
N ASN A 176 -2.91 6.53 24.78
CA ASN A 176 -2.12 5.32 25.03
C ASN A 176 -2.84 4.05 24.55
N ARG A 177 -4.17 3.97 24.73
CA ARG A 177 -4.97 2.84 24.23
C ARG A 177 -5.01 2.78 22.70
N VAL A 178 -5.19 3.91 22.02
CA VAL A 178 -5.14 3.99 20.55
C VAL A 178 -3.76 3.58 20.01
N LEU A 179 -2.68 4.09 20.61
CA LEU A 179 -1.31 3.72 20.24
C LEU A 179 -1.06 2.22 20.47
N ARG A 180 -1.55 1.68 21.59
CA ARG A 180 -1.45 0.26 21.88
C ARG A 180 -2.24 -0.58 20.87
N ALA A 181 -3.43 -0.14 20.47
CA ALA A 181 -4.23 -0.83 19.46
C ALA A 181 -3.50 -0.89 18.10
N LYS A 182 -2.89 0.23 17.69
CA LYS A 182 -2.03 0.29 16.50
C LYS A 182 -0.82 -0.64 16.61
N GLN A 183 -0.17 -0.69 17.77
CA GLN A 183 0.95 -1.60 17.99
C GLN A 183 0.52 -3.07 17.86
N MET A 184 -0.58 -3.47 18.52
CA MET A 184 -1.10 -4.85 18.45
C MET A 184 -1.44 -5.25 17.00
N HIS A 185 -1.95 -4.31 16.20
CA HIS A 185 -2.16 -4.54 14.77
C HIS A 185 -0.86 -4.92 14.05
N TYR A 186 0.21 -4.15 14.24
CA TYR A 186 1.50 -4.48 13.62
C TYR A 186 2.10 -5.78 14.14
N GLU A 187 1.92 -6.09 15.44
CA GLU A 187 2.29 -7.39 16.00
C GLU A 187 1.59 -8.52 15.21
N ILE A 188 0.29 -8.40 14.94
CA ILE A 188 -0.50 -9.40 14.20
C ILE A 188 -0.07 -9.55 12.73
N VAL A 189 0.15 -8.43 12.03
CA VAL A 189 0.45 -8.42 10.59
C VAL A 189 1.90 -8.80 10.27
N LEU A 190 2.82 -8.58 11.22
CA LEU A 190 4.23 -8.90 11.06
C LEU A 190 4.61 -10.04 12.01
N PRO A 191 4.53 -11.33 11.58
CA PRO A 191 4.77 -12.49 12.45
C PRO A 191 6.09 -12.45 13.23
N GLY A 192 7.13 -11.82 12.65
CA GLY A 192 8.41 -11.60 13.31
C GLY A 192 8.31 -10.76 14.60
N LEU A 193 7.40 -9.80 14.68
CA LEU A 193 7.17 -8.99 15.89
C LEU A 193 6.45 -9.79 16.99
N MET A 194 5.65 -10.79 16.62
CA MET A 194 4.98 -11.66 17.59
C MET A 194 5.89 -12.74 18.18
N ASN A 195 7.10 -12.94 17.65
CA ASN A 195 7.96 -14.08 17.97
C ASN A 195 7.18 -15.40 17.86
N ALA A 196 6.39 -15.55 16.78
CA ALA A 196 5.57 -16.73 16.53
C ALA A 196 6.23 -17.59 15.45
N GLU A 197 7.07 -18.53 15.89
CA GLU A 197 7.83 -19.41 14.98
C GLU A 197 6.98 -20.51 14.32
N THR A 198 5.76 -20.74 14.84
CA THR A 198 4.82 -21.75 14.33
C THR A 198 3.44 -21.15 14.07
N ILE A 199 2.69 -21.73 13.13
CA ILE A 199 1.29 -21.35 12.85
C ILE A 199 0.43 -21.49 14.11
N ARG A 200 0.66 -22.53 14.91
CA ARG A 200 -0.04 -22.71 16.20
C ARG A 200 0.26 -21.57 17.18
N GLY A 201 1.54 -21.17 17.30
CA GLY A 201 1.94 -20.03 18.12
C GLY A 201 1.34 -18.72 17.62
N TYR A 202 1.31 -18.51 16.30
CA TYR A 202 0.67 -17.36 15.66
C TYR A 202 -0.83 -17.31 16.01
N LYS A 203 -1.54 -18.43 15.89
CA LYS A 203 -2.98 -18.52 16.21
C LYS A 203 -3.27 -18.20 17.68
N ILE A 204 -2.51 -18.77 18.62
CA ILE A 204 -2.70 -18.53 20.05
C ILE A 204 -2.44 -17.06 20.42
N LYS A 205 -1.28 -16.52 20.02
CA LYS A 205 -0.90 -15.14 20.32
C LYS A 205 -1.83 -14.13 19.65
N GLY A 206 -2.13 -14.33 18.37
CA GLY A 206 -3.02 -13.47 17.61
C GLY A 206 -4.44 -13.42 18.18
N ASN A 207 -5.03 -14.56 18.55
CA ASN A 207 -6.32 -14.57 19.26
C ASN A 207 -6.25 -13.81 20.59
N GLY A 208 -5.17 -13.98 21.37
CA GLY A 208 -4.98 -13.24 22.61
C GLY A 208 -4.92 -11.71 22.40
N LEU A 209 -4.29 -11.24 21.31
CA LEU A 209 -4.25 -9.83 20.94
C LEU A 209 -5.60 -9.32 20.44
N LEU A 210 -6.30 -10.09 19.59
CA LEU A 210 -7.63 -9.73 19.10
C LEU A 210 -8.64 -9.58 20.26
N SER A 211 -8.64 -10.50 21.23
CA SER A 211 -9.50 -10.39 22.41
C SER A 211 -9.18 -9.13 23.23
N LYS A 212 -7.91 -8.73 23.34
CA LYS A 212 -7.53 -7.47 24.01
C LYS A 212 -8.02 -6.26 23.23
N LEU A 213 -7.89 -6.25 21.90
CA LEU A 213 -8.40 -5.19 21.04
C LEU A 213 -9.94 -5.05 21.13
N GLU A 214 -10.65 -6.18 21.10
CA GLU A 214 -12.10 -6.19 21.27
C GLU A 214 -12.52 -5.63 22.63
N ASN A 215 -11.83 -6.02 23.71
CA ASN A 215 -12.10 -5.51 25.05
C ASN A 215 -11.80 -4.01 25.18
N HIS A 216 -10.77 -3.50 24.50
CA HIS A 216 -10.53 -2.05 24.42
C HIS A 216 -11.67 -1.34 23.71
N GLY A 217 -12.16 -1.88 22.57
CA GLY A 217 -13.28 -1.31 21.83
C GLY A 217 -14.63 -1.36 22.57
N LYS A 218 -14.85 -2.33 23.46
CA LYS A 218 -16.06 -2.40 24.30
C LYS A 218 -16.05 -1.38 25.44
N ARG A 219 -14.88 -1.09 26.01
CA ARG A 219 -14.73 -0.15 27.12
C ARG A 219 -14.75 1.30 26.66
N GLU A 220 -14.46 1.55 25.39
CA GLU A 220 -14.26 2.89 24.86
C GLU A 220 -14.84 3.00 23.45
N SER A 221 -15.75 3.95 23.27
CA SER A 221 -16.35 4.27 21.97
C SER A 221 -15.38 5.07 21.09
N SER A 222 -14.19 4.52 20.81
CA SER A 222 -13.22 5.11 19.88
C SER A 222 -13.31 4.43 18.53
N SER A 223 -13.56 5.24 17.50
CA SER A 223 -13.54 4.80 16.10
C SER A 223 -12.19 4.20 15.73
N ARG A 224 -11.09 4.77 16.23
CA ARG A 224 -9.72 4.32 15.94
C ARG A 224 -9.41 2.94 16.50
N ILE A 225 -9.87 2.64 17.70
CA ILE A 225 -9.70 1.31 18.29
C ILE A 225 -10.51 0.28 17.50
N ALA A 226 -11.77 0.60 17.15
CA ALA A 226 -12.61 -0.27 16.33
C ALA A 226 -12.01 -0.54 14.94
N PHE A 227 -11.44 0.48 14.30
CA PHE A 227 -10.73 0.34 13.03
C PHE A 227 -9.57 -0.66 13.13
N TYR A 228 -8.68 -0.49 14.11
CA TYR A 228 -7.55 -1.40 14.29
C TYR A 228 -7.98 -2.81 14.67
N HIS A 229 -9.06 -2.96 15.43
CA HIS A 229 -9.62 -4.28 15.73
C HIS A 229 -10.09 -4.99 14.45
N HIS A 230 -10.96 -4.37 13.65
CA HIS A 230 -11.48 -5.00 12.44
C HIS A 230 -10.38 -5.25 11.40
N LEU A 231 -9.45 -4.31 11.21
CA LEU A 231 -8.32 -4.48 10.30
C LEU A 231 -7.39 -5.61 10.74
N SER A 232 -7.13 -5.73 12.04
CA SER A 232 -6.29 -6.83 12.57
C SER A 232 -6.98 -8.17 12.41
N ALA A 233 -8.29 -8.24 12.69
CA ALA A 233 -9.06 -9.47 12.54
C ALA A 233 -9.10 -9.93 11.08
N LEU A 234 -9.38 -9.02 10.14
CA LEU A 234 -9.34 -9.29 8.70
C LEU A 234 -8.00 -9.93 8.30
N ASN A 235 -6.88 -9.28 8.62
CA ASN A 235 -5.54 -9.79 8.28
C ASN A 235 -5.22 -11.13 8.96
N PHE A 236 -5.54 -11.25 10.25
CA PHE A 236 -5.28 -12.46 11.03
C PHE A 236 -6.00 -13.69 10.45
N TYR A 237 -7.30 -13.56 10.18
CA TYR A 237 -8.09 -14.66 9.63
C TYR A 237 -7.72 -14.95 8.17
N SER A 238 -7.39 -13.94 7.35
CA SER A 238 -6.85 -14.14 6.00
C SER A 238 -5.55 -14.96 6.02
N ASN A 239 -4.61 -14.64 6.93
CA ASN A 239 -3.34 -15.36 7.06
C ASN A 239 -3.51 -16.80 7.55
N LEU A 240 -4.58 -17.10 8.27
CA LEU A 240 -4.94 -18.46 8.71
C LEU A 240 -5.79 -19.21 7.68
N HIS A 241 -6.10 -18.58 6.53
CA HIS A 241 -7.03 -19.07 5.53
C HIS A 241 -8.46 -19.31 6.07
N GLU A 242 -8.83 -18.61 7.14
CA GLU A 242 -10.17 -18.60 7.73
C GLU A 242 -11.02 -17.50 7.04
N PHE A 243 -11.14 -17.61 5.70
CA PHE A 243 -11.71 -16.58 4.83
C PHE A 243 -13.15 -16.12 5.18
N PRO A 244 -14.06 -16.99 5.65
CA PRO A 244 -15.39 -16.54 6.08
C PRO A 244 -15.36 -15.51 7.21
N GLU A 245 -14.48 -15.70 8.21
CA GLU A 245 -14.30 -14.74 9.30
C GLU A 245 -13.60 -13.46 8.81
N ALA A 246 -12.60 -13.62 7.94
CA ALA A 246 -11.93 -12.50 7.30
C ALA A 246 -12.93 -11.60 6.54
N LEU A 247 -13.82 -12.20 5.74
CA LEU A 247 -14.88 -11.51 5.01
C LEU A 247 -15.82 -10.74 5.95
N ARG A 248 -16.26 -11.38 7.04
CA ARG A 248 -17.15 -10.76 8.05
C ARG A 248 -16.52 -9.51 8.66
N PHE A 249 -15.25 -9.56 9.04
CA PHE A 249 -14.55 -8.40 9.60
C PHE A 249 -14.21 -7.35 8.53
N GLY A 250 -13.86 -7.77 7.32
CA GLY A 250 -13.63 -6.87 6.20
C GLY A 250 -14.86 -6.06 5.81
N GLN A 251 -16.05 -6.66 5.82
CA GLN A 251 -17.32 -5.95 5.58
C GLN A 251 -17.63 -4.92 6.67
N LYS A 252 -17.42 -5.27 7.94
CA LYS A 252 -17.55 -4.32 9.06
C LYS A 252 -16.59 -3.14 8.92
N LEU A 253 -15.34 -3.43 8.56
CA LEU A 253 -14.33 -2.42 8.33
C LEU A 253 -14.68 -1.53 7.14
N LEU A 254 -15.15 -2.10 6.02
CA LEU A 254 -15.54 -1.34 4.84
C LEU A 254 -16.66 -0.37 5.16
N LYS A 255 -17.69 -0.84 5.88
CA LYS A 255 -18.78 0.01 6.38
C LYS A 255 -18.22 1.15 7.24
N GLN A 256 -17.35 0.84 8.19
CA GLN A 256 -16.75 1.85 9.06
C GLN A 256 -15.99 2.91 8.27
N VAL A 257 -15.10 2.53 7.35
CA VAL A 257 -14.29 3.51 6.57
C VAL A 257 -15.10 4.24 5.48
N THR A 258 -16.37 3.90 5.32
CA THR A 258 -17.31 4.58 4.42
C THR A 258 -18.18 5.56 5.20
N ASP A 259 -18.74 5.11 6.33
CA ASP A 259 -19.76 5.83 7.08
C ASP A 259 -19.19 6.77 8.15
N ASP A 260 -18.05 6.39 8.77
CA ASP A 260 -17.46 7.14 9.88
C ASP A 260 -16.57 8.28 9.37
N PRO A 261 -16.91 9.56 9.65
CA PRO A 261 -16.13 10.72 9.19
C PRO A 261 -14.67 10.72 9.65
N LEU A 262 -14.34 10.09 10.79
CA LEU A 262 -12.95 10.00 11.28
C LEU A 262 -12.12 9.02 10.46
N MET A 263 -12.76 7.98 9.91
CA MET A 263 -12.11 6.90 9.16
C MET A 263 -12.23 7.05 7.66
N ARG A 264 -13.16 7.89 7.20
CA ARG A 264 -13.46 8.07 5.80
C ARG A 264 -12.29 8.68 5.05
N SER A 265 -11.71 7.87 4.17
CA SER A 265 -10.75 8.30 3.17
C SER A 265 -10.73 7.31 2.01
N ASP A 266 -10.44 7.81 0.80
CA ASP A 266 -10.31 6.96 -0.39
C ASP A 266 -9.21 5.92 -0.20
N ALA A 267 -8.11 6.28 0.46
CA ALA A 267 -7.02 5.36 0.76
C ALA A 267 -7.44 4.21 1.69
N ASN A 268 -8.22 4.50 2.74
CA ASN A 268 -8.74 3.46 3.64
C ASN A 268 -9.75 2.57 2.91
N GLN A 269 -10.71 3.15 2.19
CA GLN A 269 -11.69 2.39 1.42
C GLN A 269 -11.02 1.51 0.36
N ALA A 270 -10.03 2.04 -0.37
CA ALA A 270 -9.26 1.30 -1.34
C ALA A 270 -8.51 0.13 -0.72
N GLY A 271 -7.83 0.37 0.43
CA GLY A 271 -7.12 -0.68 1.16
C GLY A 271 -8.03 -1.82 1.59
N VAL A 272 -9.20 -1.50 2.15
CA VAL A 272 -10.16 -2.53 2.59
C VAL A 272 -10.76 -3.30 1.41
N ASN A 273 -11.11 -2.60 0.32
CA ASN A 273 -11.57 -3.25 -0.90
C ASN A 273 -10.50 -4.17 -1.49
N MET A 274 -9.23 -3.77 -1.48
CA MET A 274 -8.14 -4.60 -1.97
C MET A 274 -7.99 -5.90 -1.17
N GLU A 275 -8.07 -5.83 0.16
CA GLU A 275 -8.06 -7.01 1.04
C GLU A 275 -9.29 -7.90 0.81
N LEU A 276 -10.49 -7.30 0.71
CA LEU A 276 -11.72 -8.03 0.43
C LEU A 276 -11.67 -8.75 -0.93
N ALA A 277 -11.08 -8.14 -1.95
CA ALA A 277 -10.87 -8.79 -3.23
C ALA A 277 -9.94 -10.01 -3.10
N GLY A 278 -8.89 -9.91 -2.29
CA GLY A 278 -8.03 -11.03 -1.94
C GLY A 278 -8.80 -12.16 -1.25
N VAL A 279 -9.65 -11.84 -0.27
CA VAL A 279 -10.53 -12.83 0.40
C VAL A 279 -11.48 -13.49 -0.60
N CYS A 280 -12.15 -12.70 -1.44
CA CYS A 280 -13.11 -13.21 -2.44
C CYS A 280 -12.44 -14.12 -3.49
N LEU A 281 -11.22 -13.80 -3.92
CA LEU A 281 -10.41 -14.68 -4.78
C LEU A 281 -10.21 -16.04 -4.14
N ASN A 282 -9.91 -16.08 -2.83
CA ASN A 282 -9.64 -17.30 -2.09
C ASN A 282 -10.90 -18.13 -1.78
N THR A 283 -12.07 -17.49 -1.73
CA THR A 283 -13.36 -18.20 -1.58
C THR A 283 -13.98 -18.62 -2.91
N GLY A 284 -13.36 -18.27 -4.04
CA GLY A 284 -13.90 -18.55 -5.37
C GLY A 284 -15.01 -17.60 -5.82
N ASP A 285 -15.29 -16.53 -5.06
CA ASP A 285 -16.29 -15.52 -5.42
C ASP A 285 -15.63 -14.45 -6.33
N TYR A 286 -15.36 -14.87 -7.56
CA TYR A 286 -14.59 -14.05 -8.51
C TYR A 286 -15.35 -12.80 -8.98
N GLU A 287 -16.68 -12.83 -9.00
CA GLU A 287 -17.49 -11.66 -9.34
C GLU A 287 -17.32 -10.55 -8.29
N GLN A 288 -17.42 -10.90 -7.00
CA GLN A 288 -17.18 -9.94 -5.94
C GLN A 288 -15.72 -9.50 -5.87
N ALA A 289 -14.77 -10.40 -6.18
CA ALA A 289 -13.36 -10.03 -6.30
C ALA A 289 -13.14 -8.94 -7.36
N VAL A 290 -13.80 -9.03 -8.52
CA VAL A 290 -13.72 -8.00 -9.59
C VAL A 290 -14.27 -6.67 -9.09
N LYS A 291 -15.44 -6.67 -8.43
CA LYS A 291 -16.06 -5.44 -7.90
C LYS A 291 -15.16 -4.74 -6.88
N HIS A 292 -14.66 -5.48 -5.90
CA HIS A 292 -13.80 -4.93 -4.87
C HIS A 292 -12.43 -4.47 -5.43
N ALA A 293 -11.79 -5.25 -6.28
CA ALA A 293 -10.51 -4.87 -6.86
C ALA A 293 -10.64 -3.64 -7.79
N GLY A 294 -11.74 -3.54 -8.55
CA GLY A 294 -12.06 -2.39 -9.38
C GLY A 294 -12.20 -1.11 -8.55
N ALA A 295 -13.00 -1.17 -7.47
CA ALA A 295 -13.15 -0.05 -6.55
C ALA A 295 -11.82 0.38 -5.93
N ALA A 296 -10.95 -0.57 -5.55
CA ALA A 296 -9.62 -0.24 -5.04
C ALA A 296 -8.73 0.50 -6.06
N VAL A 297 -8.74 0.09 -7.33
CA VAL A 297 -7.98 0.74 -8.41
C VAL A 297 -8.44 2.18 -8.64
N GLU A 298 -9.74 2.44 -8.55
CA GLU A 298 -10.33 3.77 -8.75
C GLU A 298 -10.04 4.73 -7.60
N LEU A 299 -10.08 4.23 -6.36
CA LEU A 299 -9.88 5.02 -5.16
C LEU A 299 -8.40 5.29 -4.84
N PHE A 300 -7.47 4.39 -5.21
CA PHE A 300 -6.05 4.67 -5.01
C PHE A 300 -5.55 5.77 -5.96
N LYS A 301 -4.72 6.67 -5.42
CA LYS A 301 -4.07 7.71 -6.22
C LYS A 301 -3.28 7.10 -7.39
N PRO A 302 -3.42 7.68 -8.61
CA PRO A 302 -2.69 7.21 -9.78
C PRO A 302 -1.17 7.11 -9.58
N ASP A 303 -0.55 6.10 -10.20
CA ASP A 303 0.91 5.87 -10.22
C ASP A 303 1.56 5.51 -8.86
N MET A 304 0.76 5.36 -7.81
CA MET A 304 1.22 4.90 -6.50
C MET A 304 1.35 3.38 -6.45
N VAL A 305 2.22 2.88 -5.57
CA VAL A 305 2.46 1.44 -5.37
C VAL A 305 1.16 0.67 -5.09
N ASN A 306 0.27 1.25 -4.28
CA ASN A 306 -0.99 0.60 -3.92
C ASN A 306 -1.93 0.44 -5.13
N GLN A 307 -1.99 1.42 -6.04
CA GLN A 307 -2.79 1.26 -7.27
C GLN A 307 -2.25 0.13 -8.14
N MET A 308 -0.91 0.01 -8.25
CA MET A 308 -0.29 -1.09 -8.98
C MET A 308 -0.62 -2.47 -8.38
N GLN A 309 -0.61 -2.58 -7.05
CA GLN A 309 -1.01 -3.80 -6.36
C GLN A 309 -2.49 -4.13 -6.60
N ALA A 310 -3.37 -3.12 -6.54
CA ALA A 310 -4.79 -3.29 -6.85
C ALA A 310 -5.01 -3.72 -8.31
N LEU A 311 -4.24 -3.19 -9.28
CA LEU A 311 -4.28 -3.63 -10.68
C LEU A 311 -3.88 -5.10 -10.82
N ILE A 312 -2.87 -5.57 -10.08
CA ILE A 312 -2.48 -6.99 -10.09
C ILE A 312 -3.59 -7.87 -9.55
N ILE A 313 -4.23 -7.48 -8.44
CA ILE A 313 -5.36 -8.23 -7.87
C ILE A 313 -6.56 -8.23 -8.83
N LEU A 314 -6.83 -7.10 -9.48
CA LEU A 314 -7.90 -6.98 -10.50
C LEU A 314 -7.63 -7.87 -11.72
N PHE A 315 -6.37 -7.99 -12.14
CA PHE A 315 -5.98 -8.96 -13.17
C PHE A 315 -6.37 -10.38 -12.74
N PHE A 316 -5.99 -10.80 -11.52
CA PHE A 316 -6.36 -12.11 -11.02
C PHE A 316 -7.87 -12.30 -10.94
N ALA A 317 -8.60 -11.30 -10.46
CA ALA A 317 -10.05 -11.35 -10.38
C ALA A 317 -10.68 -11.61 -11.75
N HIS A 318 -10.34 -10.83 -12.78
CA HIS A 318 -10.84 -11.07 -14.14
C HIS A 318 -10.38 -12.40 -14.72
N PHE A 319 -9.10 -12.75 -14.53
CA PHE A 319 -8.52 -13.98 -15.05
C PHE A 319 -9.21 -15.22 -14.49
N ARG A 320 -9.48 -15.24 -13.16
CA ARG A 320 -10.23 -16.33 -12.51
C ARG A 320 -11.71 -16.33 -12.84
N ASN A 321 -12.29 -15.16 -13.09
CA ASN A 321 -13.66 -15.03 -13.56
C ASN A 321 -13.86 -15.45 -15.03
N GLY A 322 -12.79 -15.86 -15.74
CA GLY A 322 -12.85 -16.24 -17.16
C GLY A 322 -12.95 -15.06 -18.13
N ASP A 323 -12.88 -13.82 -17.65
CA ASP A 323 -12.94 -12.61 -18.47
C ASP A 323 -11.53 -12.23 -18.95
N ALA A 324 -11.06 -12.99 -19.95
CA ALA A 324 -9.71 -12.84 -20.50
C ALA A 324 -9.47 -11.47 -21.15
N ASP A 325 -10.52 -10.81 -21.66
CA ASP A 325 -10.39 -9.53 -22.35
C ASP A 325 -10.26 -8.37 -21.36
N SER A 326 -11.02 -8.37 -20.26
CA SER A 326 -10.78 -7.43 -19.17
C SER A 326 -9.43 -7.64 -18.51
N ALA A 327 -9.03 -8.89 -18.27
CA ALA A 327 -7.70 -9.19 -17.74
C ALA A 327 -6.57 -8.64 -18.64
N GLN A 328 -6.71 -8.75 -19.96
CA GLN A 328 -5.77 -8.18 -20.92
C GLN A 328 -5.73 -6.64 -20.86
N ARG A 329 -6.89 -5.98 -20.73
CA ARG A 329 -6.96 -4.51 -20.56
C ARG A 329 -6.26 -4.05 -19.28
N VAL A 330 -6.43 -4.79 -18.19
CA VAL A 330 -5.76 -4.49 -16.91
C VAL A 330 -4.24 -4.60 -17.04
N ILE A 331 -3.72 -5.65 -17.70
CA ILE A 331 -2.28 -5.78 -17.98
C ILE A 331 -1.77 -4.61 -18.82
N ALA A 332 -2.51 -4.21 -19.86
CA ALA A 332 -2.11 -3.08 -20.70
C ALA A 332 -2.02 -1.77 -19.88
N LYS A 333 -2.99 -1.52 -18.99
CA LYS A 333 -2.95 -0.40 -18.04
C LYS A 333 -1.75 -0.51 -17.09
N ALA A 334 -1.48 -1.71 -16.56
CA ALA A 334 -0.38 -1.96 -15.64
C ALA A 334 1.00 -1.74 -16.28
N TYR A 335 1.19 -2.02 -17.57
CA TYR A 335 2.44 -1.70 -18.29
C TYR A 335 2.71 -0.20 -18.39
N GLY A 336 1.65 0.62 -18.53
CA GLY A 336 1.78 2.07 -18.57
C GLY A 336 2.02 2.72 -17.21
N HIS A 337 1.92 1.96 -16.12
CA HIS A 337 2.03 2.47 -14.76
C HIS A 337 3.49 2.79 -14.39
N LYS A 338 3.72 3.92 -13.71
CA LYS A 338 5.07 4.39 -13.35
C LYS A 338 5.93 3.33 -12.63
N GLN A 339 5.31 2.54 -11.75
CA GLN A 339 6.01 1.47 -11.01
C GLN A 339 6.53 0.37 -11.95
N ALA A 340 5.75 -0.03 -12.96
CA ALA A 340 6.17 -1.05 -13.93
C ALA A 340 7.34 -0.57 -14.80
N LEU A 341 7.35 0.72 -15.14
CA LEU A 341 8.46 1.34 -15.89
C LEU A 341 9.74 1.46 -15.05
N ALA A 342 9.60 1.64 -13.73
CA ALA A 342 10.73 1.81 -12.82
C ALA A 342 11.33 0.49 -12.32
N GLU A 343 10.54 -0.59 -12.23
CA GLU A 343 10.94 -1.86 -11.60
C GLU A 343 10.93 -3.03 -12.62
N PRO A 344 12.12 -3.48 -13.10
CA PRO A 344 12.19 -4.53 -14.12
C PRO A 344 11.59 -5.88 -13.70
N LEU A 345 11.66 -6.24 -12.41
CA LEU A 345 11.06 -7.48 -11.91
C LEU A 345 9.53 -7.43 -11.95
N LEU A 346 8.95 -6.27 -11.68
CA LEU A 346 7.51 -6.06 -11.79
C LEU A 346 7.03 -6.20 -13.24
N ALA A 347 7.75 -5.59 -14.19
CA ALA A 347 7.46 -5.78 -15.62
C ALA A 347 7.56 -7.26 -16.05
N ALA A 348 8.55 -8.00 -15.51
CA ALA A 348 8.68 -9.43 -15.76
C ALA A 348 7.53 -10.26 -15.18
N ARG A 349 6.97 -9.89 -14.01
CA ARG A 349 5.74 -10.49 -13.45
C ARG A 349 4.53 -10.25 -14.35
N LEU A 350 4.37 -9.04 -14.90
CA LEU A 350 3.32 -8.75 -15.88
C LEU A 350 3.48 -9.60 -17.14
N HIS A 351 4.71 -9.80 -17.64
CA HIS A 351 4.95 -10.70 -18.79
C HIS A 351 4.55 -12.14 -18.49
N LEU A 352 4.76 -12.61 -17.26
CA LEU A 352 4.33 -13.94 -16.83
C LEU A 352 2.80 -14.05 -16.78
N MET A 353 2.11 -13.02 -16.27
CA MET A 353 0.64 -12.95 -16.26
C MET A 353 0.05 -12.95 -17.68
N GLU A 354 0.64 -12.19 -18.60
CA GLU A 354 0.22 -12.18 -20.00
C GLU A 354 0.49 -13.52 -20.70
N ALA A 355 1.59 -14.20 -20.35
CA ALA A 355 1.84 -15.56 -20.83
C ALA A 355 0.74 -16.54 -20.38
N ALA A 356 0.23 -16.40 -19.15
CA ALA A 356 -0.90 -17.20 -18.67
C ALA A 356 -2.18 -16.94 -19.48
N LEU A 357 -2.47 -15.69 -19.85
CA LEU A 357 -3.58 -15.36 -20.75
C LEU A 357 -3.41 -16.03 -22.11
N LEU A 358 -2.23 -15.89 -22.73
CA LEU A 358 -1.94 -16.51 -24.02
C LEU A 358 -2.07 -18.03 -23.97
N TYR A 359 -1.61 -18.66 -22.88
CA TYR A 359 -1.78 -20.09 -22.64
C TYR A 359 -3.26 -20.48 -22.53
N SER A 360 -4.06 -19.72 -21.76
CA SER A 360 -5.50 -19.98 -21.62
C SER A 360 -6.25 -19.89 -22.96
N LYS A 361 -5.80 -19.00 -23.86
CA LYS A 361 -6.30 -18.86 -25.24
C LYS A 361 -5.71 -19.87 -26.23
N LYS A 362 -4.94 -20.86 -25.76
CA LYS A 362 -4.24 -21.88 -26.58
C LYS A 362 -3.25 -21.32 -27.61
N LEU A 363 -2.76 -20.10 -27.40
CA LEU A 363 -1.73 -19.45 -28.24
C LEU A 363 -0.32 -19.86 -27.77
N LEU A 364 0.01 -21.15 -27.89
CA LEU A 364 1.20 -21.76 -27.26
C LEU A 364 2.54 -21.16 -27.72
N ARG A 365 2.65 -20.79 -29.01
CA ARG A 365 3.87 -20.16 -29.55
C ARG A 365 4.10 -18.76 -28.97
N ASP A 366 3.02 -17.99 -28.83
CA ASP A 366 3.08 -16.64 -28.27
C ASP A 366 3.33 -16.68 -26.77
N CYS A 367 2.71 -17.62 -26.07
CA CYS A 367 3.00 -17.94 -24.69
C CYS A 367 4.51 -18.19 -24.48
N ALA A 368 5.11 -19.10 -25.25
CA ALA A 368 6.54 -19.39 -25.18
C ALA A 368 7.41 -18.15 -25.45
N ARG A 369 7.03 -17.31 -26.42
CA ARG A 369 7.72 -16.04 -26.70
C ARG A 369 7.62 -15.08 -25.52
N LYS A 370 6.45 -14.95 -24.88
CA LYS A 370 6.23 -14.07 -23.73
C LYS A 370 7.00 -14.54 -22.49
N LEU A 371 7.08 -15.84 -22.25
CA LEU A 371 7.85 -16.43 -21.14
C LEU A 371 9.37 -16.16 -21.22
N ARG A 372 9.90 -15.85 -22.41
CA ARG A 372 11.29 -15.39 -22.55
C ARG A 372 11.50 -14.00 -21.94
N LEU A 373 10.49 -13.14 -21.98
CA LEU A 373 10.54 -11.81 -21.35
C LEU A 373 10.41 -11.89 -19.82
N ALA A 374 9.84 -12.97 -19.29
CA ALA A 374 9.73 -13.23 -17.85
C ALA A 374 11.00 -13.88 -17.22
N GLN A 375 12.05 -14.15 -18.01
CA GLN A 375 13.29 -14.76 -17.52
C GLN A 375 14.05 -13.99 -16.42
N PRO A 376 13.94 -12.64 -16.29
CA PRO A 376 14.51 -11.94 -15.14
C PRO A 376 14.05 -12.50 -13.78
N LEU A 377 12.83 -13.06 -13.68
CA LEU A 377 12.35 -13.70 -12.46
C LEU A 377 13.21 -14.91 -12.07
N VAL A 378 13.56 -15.75 -13.04
CA VAL A 378 14.40 -16.93 -12.84
C VAL A 378 15.82 -16.53 -12.46
N LYS A 379 16.42 -15.59 -13.20
CA LYS A 379 17.80 -15.15 -12.97
C LYS A 379 18.01 -14.55 -11.58
N ASN A 380 17.03 -13.79 -11.09
CA ASN A 380 17.10 -13.12 -9.80
C ASN A 380 16.52 -13.96 -8.65
N SER A 381 16.10 -15.20 -8.90
CA SER A 381 15.47 -16.05 -7.87
C SER A 381 14.22 -15.39 -7.23
N ASP A 382 13.48 -14.61 -8.01
CA ASP A 382 12.28 -13.92 -7.54
C ASP A 382 11.22 -14.94 -7.10
N VAL A 383 10.41 -14.63 -6.08
CA VAL A 383 9.37 -15.54 -5.55
C VAL A 383 8.41 -16.06 -6.64
N TRP A 384 8.28 -15.36 -7.77
CA TRP A 384 7.44 -15.75 -8.91
C TRP A 384 8.10 -16.68 -9.93
N PHE A 385 9.40 -16.97 -9.82
CA PHE A 385 10.10 -17.82 -10.79
C PHE A 385 9.47 -19.22 -10.97
N PRO A 386 8.87 -19.87 -9.94
CA PRO A 386 8.19 -21.15 -10.14
C PRO A 386 7.05 -21.05 -11.16
N GLY A 387 6.35 -19.91 -11.23
CA GLY A 387 5.30 -19.69 -12.21
C GLY A 387 5.80 -19.74 -13.65
N VAL A 388 7.02 -19.22 -13.91
CA VAL A 388 7.67 -19.32 -15.24
C VAL A 388 7.90 -20.80 -15.59
N PHE A 389 8.43 -21.57 -14.64
CA PHE A 389 8.66 -23.00 -14.85
C PHE A 389 7.35 -23.75 -15.12
N LEU A 390 6.31 -23.51 -14.32
CA LEU A 390 5.03 -24.19 -14.44
C LEU A 390 4.40 -23.95 -15.83
N ILE A 391 4.22 -22.69 -16.24
CA ILE A 391 3.60 -22.39 -17.54
C ILE A 391 4.46 -22.92 -18.69
N GLN A 392 5.79 -22.80 -18.62
CA GLN A 392 6.67 -23.35 -19.64
C GLN A 392 6.51 -24.86 -19.79
N SER A 393 6.43 -25.58 -18.67
CA SER A 393 6.32 -27.04 -18.66
C SER A 393 4.95 -27.51 -19.16
N LEU A 394 3.87 -26.82 -18.77
CA LEU A 394 2.53 -27.06 -19.29
C LEU A 394 2.45 -26.79 -20.81
N ASN A 395 3.07 -25.71 -21.26
CA ASN A 395 3.15 -25.37 -22.68
C ASN A 395 3.91 -26.43 -23.48
N ASP A 396 5.04 -26.93 -22.96
CA ASP A 396 5.83 -27.98 -23.63
C ASP A 396 5.11 -29.34 -23.62
N LEU A 397 4.37 -29.68 -22.55
CA LEU A 397 3.51 -30.86 -22.49
C LEU A 397 2.39 -30.81 -23.53
N ASP A 398 1.73 -29.65 -23.67
CA ASP A 398 0.67 -29.45 -24.66
C ASP A 398 1.20 -29.47 -26.10
N MET A 399 2.50 -29.20 -26.30
CA MET A 399 3.20 -29.36 -27.59
C MET A 399 3.91 -30.70 -27.73
N GLU A 400 3.66 -31.67 -26.84
CA GLU A 400 4.27 -33.02 -26.83
C GLU A 400 5.81 -33.03 -26.85
N SER A 401 6.44 -31.96 -26.37
CA SER A 401 7.88 -31.75 -26.39
C SER A 401 8.57 -32.30 -25.13
N TYR A 402 8.42 -33.60 -24.88
CA TYR A 402 8.83 -34.26 -23.62
C TYR A 402 10.32 -34.12 -23.27
N SER A 403 11.21 -34.04 -24.27
CA SER A 403 12.65 -33.87 -24.07
C SER A 403 13.00 -32.54 -23.41
N LEU A 404 12.28 -31.46 -23.77
CA LEU A 404 12.49 -30.13 -23.21
C LEU A 404 12.11 -30.09 -21.73
N ILE A 405 11.08 -30.82 -21.33
CA ILE A 405 10.62 -30.88 -19.94
C ILE A 405 11.69 -31.49 -19.03
N SER A 406 12.33 -32.58 -19.46
CA SER A 406 13.40 -33.22 -18.67
C SER A 406 14.55 -32.25 -18.39
N ALA A 407 14.97 -31.48 -19.40
CA ALA A 407 16.00 -30.45 -19.23
C ALA A 407 15.54 -29.34 -18.26
N ARG A 408 14.29 -28.87 -18.39
CA ARG A 408 13.71 -27.85 -17.50
C ARG A 408 13.58 -28.33 -16.06
N LEU A 409 13.14 -29.56 -15.82
CA LEU A 409 13.02 -30.14 -14.48
C LEU A 409 14.38 -30.16 -13.77
N SER A 410 15.44 -30.52 -14.49
CA SER A 410 16.81 -30.48 -13.96
C SER A 410 17.23 -29.05 -13.58
N ALA A 411 17.02 -28.09 -14.49
CA ALA A 411 17.33 -26.67 -14.24
C ALA A 411 16.52 -26.09 -13.07
N PHE A 412 15.22 -26.40 -13.02
CA PHE A 412 14.32 -25.95 -11.95
C PHE A 412 14.75 -26.51 -10.60
N ARG A 413 15.06 -27.81 -10.48
CA ARG A 413 15.54 -28.41 -9.22
C ARG A 413 16.80 -27.73 -8.70
N LYS A 414 17.76 -27.46 -9.60
CA LYS A 414 19.00 -26.74 -9.24
C LYS A 414 18.69 -25.35 -8.69
N GLN A 415 17.78 -24.63 -9.34
CA GLN A 415 17.37 -23.29 -8.91
C GLN A 415 16.56 -23.31 -7.61
N ALA A 416 15.60 -24.24 -7.48
CA ALA A 416 14.77 -24.41 -6.29
C ALA A 416 15.61 -24.79 -5.06
N ALA A 417 16.67 -25.59 -5.24
CA ALA A 417 17.63 -25.88 -4.17
C ALA A 417 18.38 -24.60 -3.73
N LYS A 418 18.85 -23.79 -4.68
CA LYS A 418 19.52 -22.51 -4.39
C LYS A 418 18.61 -21.52 -3.65
N SER A 419 17.32 -21.51 -3.99
CA SER A 419 16.32 -20.60 -3.41
C SER A 419 15.67 -21.12 -2.13
N GLY A 420 16.09 -22.27 -1.59
CA GLY A 420 15.49 -22.84 -0.35
C GLY A 420 14.06 -23.37 -0.51
N ILE A 421 13.60 -23.58 -1.74
CA ILE A 421 12.29 -24.15 -2.06
C ILE A 421 12.31 -25.67 -1.96
N ALA A 422 13.42 -26.29 -2.40
CA ALA A 422 13.54 -27.75 -2.43
C ALA A 422 13.46 -28.35 -1.01
N GLY A 423 12.55 -29.30 -0.80
CA GLY A 423 12.38 -29.99 0.49
C GLY A 423 11.70 -29.17 1.59
N ASN A 424 11.31 -27.93 1.30
CA ASN A 424 10.59 -27.07 2.24
C ASN A 424 9.10 -27.44 2.28
N ARG A 425 8.58 -27.71 3.49
CA ARG A 425 7.16 -28.06 3.71
C ARG A 425 6.19 -26.96 3.28
N ASN A 426 6.63 -25.70 3.27
CA ASN A 426 5.83 -24.57 2.76
C ASN A 426 5.62 -24.61 1.24
N HIS A 427 6.31 -25.51 0.52
CA HIS A 427 6.20 -25.69 -0.92
C HIS A 427 5.74 -27.11 -1.30
N THR A 428 5.02 -27.80 -0.42
CA THR A 428 4.55 -29.18 -0.63
C THR A 428 3.76 -29.32 -1.93
N ARG A 429 2.79 -28.41 -2.20
CA ARG A 429 2.06 -28.36 -3.48
C ARG A 429 2.99 -28.38 -4.71
N LEU A 430 3.96 -27.47 -4.75
CA LEU A 430 4.91 -27.33 -5.85
C LEU A 430 5.80 -28.56 -6.00
N ASN A 431 6.24 -29.15 -4.88
CA ASN A 431 7.03 -30.38 -4.89
C ASN A 431 6.23 -31.56 -5.48
N SER A 432 4.95 -31.71 -5.12
CA SER A 432 4.08 -32.73 -5.71
C SER A 432 3.86 -32.51 -7.21
N ILE A 433 3.70 -31.26 -7.67
CA ILE A 433 3.61 -30.94 -9.10
C ILE A 433 4.90 -31.33 -9.84
N VAL A 434 6.06 -31.02 -9.29
CA VAL A 434 7.37 -31.36 -9.87
C VAL A 434 7.61 -32.88 -9.91
N GLN A 435 7.15 -33.60 -8.88
CA GLN A 435 7.17 -35.06 -8.86
C GLN A 435 6.30 -35.63 -9.98
N PHE A 436 5.08 -35.14 -10.14
CA PHE A 436 4.18 -35.55 -11.22
C PHE A 436 4.80 -35.32 -12.59
N MET A 437 5.34 -34.11 -12.84
CA MET A 437 6.00 -33.80 -14.10
C MET A 437 7.18 -34.75 -14.38
N SER A 438 7.90 -35.18 -13.34
CA SER A 438 8.99 -36.15 -13.47
C SER A 438 8.48 -37.53 -13.89
N SER A 439 7.38 -37.99 -13.30
CA SER A 439 6.74 -39.25 -13.70
C SER A 439 6.24 -39.18 -15.14
N VAL A 440 5.60 -38.08 -15.56
CA VAL A 440 5.17 -37.90 -16.96
C VAL A 440 6.36 -38.00 -17.92
N THR A 441 7.49 -37.35 -17.62
CA THR A 441 8.68 -37.45 -18.48
C THR A 441 9.29 -38.85 -18.53
N LYS A 442 9.19 -39.63 -17.43
CA LYS A 442 9.69 -40.99 -17.36
C LYS A 442 8.84 -41.96 -18.19
N PHE A 443 7.52 -41.87 -18.05
CA PHE A 443 6.59 -42.80 -18.70
C PHE A 443 6.19 -42.35 -20.11
N LYS A 444 6.34 -41.06 -20.43
CA LYS A 444 5.83 -40.42 -21.65
C LYS A 444 4.34 -40.68 -21.89
N ASP A 445 3.60 -40.94 -20.81
CA ASP A 445 2.18 -41.26 -20.81
C ASP A 445 1.53 -40.57 -19.60
N ILE A 446 0.73 -39.55 -19.90
CA ILE A 446 -0.03 -38.80 -18.91
C ILE A 446 -1.07 -39.70 -18.26
N LYS A 447 -1.80 -40.53 -19.03
CA LYS A 447 -2.87 -41.40 -18.50
C LYS A 447 -2.31 -42.45 -17.55
N HIS A 448 -1.17 -43.05 -17.87
CA HIS A 448 -0.47 -43.95 -16.96
C HIS A 448 -0.06 -43.24 -15.67
N THR A 449 0.52 -42.05 -15.79
CA THR A 449 0.97 -41.25 -14.62
C THR A 449 -0.21 -40.86 -13.72
N LEU A 450 -1.35 -40.47 -14.30
CA LEU A 450 -2.57 -40.16 -13.55
C LEU A 450 -3.07 -41.33 -12.70
N ARG A 451 -2.99 -42.56 -13.22
CA ARG A 451 -3.37 -43.76 -12.45
C ARG A 451 -2.38 -44.03 -11.32
N LYS A 452 -1.09 -43.87 -11.59
CA LYS A 452 -0.01 -44.11 -10.62
C LYS A 452 -0.02 -43.11 -9.48
N GLU A 453 -0.28 -41.84 -9.75
CA GLU A 453 -0.20 -40.74 -8.78
C GLU A 453 -1.57 -40.25 -8.27
N LYS A 454 -2.60 -41.10 -8.35
CA LYS A 454 -3.98 -40.76 -8.00
C LYS A 454 -4.13 -40.07 -6.63
N GLN A 455 -3.37 -40.52 -5.64
CA GLN A 455 -3.42 -39.96 -4.28
C GLN A 455 -2.90 -38.52 -4.22
N GLU A 456 -1.72 -38.23 -4.79
CA GLU A 456 -1.15 -36.88 -4.85
C GLU A 456 -2.05 -35.92 -5.62
N ILE A 457 -2.63 -36.38 -6.73
CA ILE A 457 -3.59 -35.58 -7.52
C ILE A 457 -4.83 -35.23 -6.69
N SER A 458 -5.31 -36.16 -5.86
CA SER A 458 -6.43 -35.89 -4.96
C SER A 458 -6.09 -34.81 -3.93
N LEU A 459 -4.87 -34.79 -3.40
CA LEU A 459 -4.41 -33.77 -2.45
C LEU A 459 -4.27 -32.40 -3.14
N LEU A 460 -3.72 -32.37 -4.36
CA LEU A 460 -3.66 -31.15 -5.18
C LEU A 460 -5.06 -30.57 -5.46
N ARG A 461 -6.07 -31.42 -5.68
CA ARG A 461 -7.46 -30.98 -5.90
C ARG A 461 -8.13 -30.39 -4.67
N GLN A 462 -7.81 -30.88 -3.48
CA GLN A 462 -8.35 -30.34 -2.23
C GLN A 462 -7.93 -28.89 -2.00
N ALA A 463 -6.75 -28.49 -2.48
CA ALA A 463 -6.26 -27.12 -2.42
C ALA A 463 -6.28 -26.51 -1.01
N SER A 464 -6.02 -27.33 0.02
CA SER A 464 -6.06 -26.95 1.43
C SER A 464 -4.82 -27.40 2.20
N GLY A 465 -4.57 -26.80 3.37
CA GLY A 465 -3.42 -27.16 4.21
C GLY A 465 -2.08 -26.97 3.49
N ASP A 466 -1.19 -27.95 3.58
CA ASP A 466 0.12 -27.94 2.90
C ASP A 466 0.02 -27.93 1.35
N TYR A 467 -1.16 -28.29 0.82
CA TYR A 467 -1.47 -28.30 -0.61
C TYR A 467 -2.27 -27.08 -1.06
N TYR A 468 -2.38 -26.06 -0.19
CA TYR A 468 -3.10 -24.84 -0.47
C TYR A 468 -2.66 -24.17 -1.77
N TRP A 469 -3.64 -23.75 -2.56
CA TRP A 469 -3.42 -23.02 -3.79
C TRP A 469 -3.81 -21.56 -3.60
N ASN A 470 -2.85 -20.66 -3.82
CA ASN A 470 -3.11 -19.23 -3.84
C ASN A 470 -3.57 -18.79 -5.25
N PRO A 471 -4.84 -18.36 -5.44
CA PRO A 471 -5.39 -17.94 -6.73
C PRO A 471 -4.71 -16.69 -7.30
N ALA A 472 -4.09 -15.87 -6.44
CA ALA A 472 -3.27 -14.71 -6.79
C ALA A 472 -1.75 -14.99 -6.68
N GLY A 473 -1.36 -16.27 -6.63
CA GLY A 473 0.03 -16.72 -6.54
C GLY A 473 0.69 -17.00 -7.90
N TYR A 474 1.90 -17.57 -7.85
CA TYR A 474 2.67 -17.91 -9.06
C TYR A 474 2.06 -19.06 -9.89
N GLU A 475 1.19 -19.88 -9.30
CA GLU A 475 0.45 -20.92 -10.01
C GLU A 475 -0.77 -20.31 -10.73
N LEU A 476 -0.46 -19.58 -11.80
CA LEU A 476 -1.43 -18.89 -12.63
C LEU A 476 -2.38 -19.88 -13.31
N ILE A 477 -1.87 -20.98 -13.85
CA ILE A 477 -2.70 -22.08 -14.34
C ILE A 477 -2.77 -23.13 -13.25
N ARG A 478 -3.96 -23.36 -12.71
CA ARG A 478 -4.18 -24.34 -11.65
C ARG A 478 -3.86 -25.73 -12.21
N PHE A 479 -2.88 -26.40 -11.59
CA PHE A 479 -2.29 -27.60 -12.14
C PHE A 479 -3.26 -28.79 -12.16
N ASP A 480 -4.11 -28.90 -11.13
CA ASP A 480 -5.12 -29.94 -11.04
C ASP A 480 -6.25 -29.77 -12.07
N ASP A 481 -6.62 -28.53 -12.41
CA ASP A 481 -7.56 -28.24 -13.51
C ASP A 481 -6.95 -28.65 -14.86
N TRP A 482 -5.67 -28.32 -15.09
CA TRP A 482 -4.97 -28.77 -16.29
C TRP A 482 -4.93 -30.29 -16.39
N ILE A 483 -4.60 -31.00 -15.30
CA ILE A 483 -4.63 -32.47 -15.24
C ILE A 483 -6.01 -32.99 -15.64
N GLN A 484 -7.08 -32.41 -15.08
CA GLN A 484 -8.44 -32.87 -15.35
C GLN A 484 -8.81 -32.71 -16.84
N SER A 485 -8.33 -31.64 -17.48
CA SER A 485 -8.50 -31.43 -18.93
C SER A 485 -7.78 -32.46 -19.80
N LYS A 486 -6.78 -33.18 -19.28
CA LYS A 486 -6.06 -34.26 -19.96
C LYS A 486 -6.60 -35.66 -19.66
N ALA A 487 -7.36 -35.78 -18.57
CA ALA A 487 -8.00 -37.01 -18.16
C ALA A 487 -9.34 -37.25 -18.90
N SER A 488 -9.98 -36.16 -19.31
CA SER A 488 -11.14 -36.14 -20.21
C SER A 488 -10.69 -36.42 -21.64
#